data_AF-A0A0F5QF99-F1
#
_entry.id   AF-A0A0F5QF99-F1
#
_cell.length_a   1.000
_cell.length_b   1.000
_cell.length_c   1.000
_cell.angle_alpha   90.00
_cell.angle_beta   90.00
_cell.angle_gamma   90.00
#
_symmetry.space_group_name_H-M   'P 1'
#
loop_
_entity.id
_entity.type
_entity.pdbx_description
1 polymer ?
#
loop_
_entity_poly.entity_id
_entity_poly.type
_entity_poly.pdbx_seq_one_letter_code
_entity_poly.pdbx_strand_id
1 'polypeptide(L)'
;MRIQSIVAASLLSMMGCSLSLAASDSVDATFERDDPSNATMTLTAEGEAWRVVFRAGGIPNGAATAADCELEAVGPQDLDGVIAAQLVPFEGELYTMTAADIGADAPVIQVAVGPEGVFVTDAGAADRFCGLGSDIEGFYLRTGAID
;
A
#
# COMPACT_ATOMS: atom_id res chain seq x y z
N MET A 1 40.71 61.64 24.21
CA MET A 1 39.67 61.52 23.16
C MET A 1 39.42 60.02 22.97
N ARG A 2 38.32 59.44 23.50
CA ARG A 2 37.02 59.23 22.80
C ARG A 2 37.26 58.43 21.50
N ILE A 3 36.83 57.17 21.33
CA ILE A 3 35.45 56.65 21.39
C ILE A 3 35.46 55.11 21.53
N GLN A 4 34.54 54.58 22.34
CA GLN A 4 34.14 53.17 22.41
C GLN A 4 33.30 52.77 21.19
N SER A 5 33.39 51.54 20.70
CA SER A 5 32.28 50.90 19.97
C SER A 5 32.30 49.38 20.14
N ILE A 6 31.20 48.91 20.71
CA ILE A 6 30.75 47.54 20.93
C ILE A 6 30.03 47.08 19.66
N VAL A 7 30.31 45.89 19.12
CA VAL A 7 29.37 45.07 18.32
C VAL A 7 29.80 43.60 18.46
N ALA A 8 29.21 42.87 19.41
CA ALA A 8 28.09 41.93 19.24
C ALA A 8 28.51 40.59 18.59
N ALA A 9 28.59 39.58 19.46
CA ALA A 9 28.68 38.17 19.08
C ALA A 9 27.39 37.74 18.36
N SER A 10 27.52 36.93 17.31
CA SER A 10 26.40 36.21 16.71
C SER A 10 26.81 34.75 16.53
N LEU A 11 26.42 33.95 17.52
CA LEU A 11 26.44 32.50 17.48
C LEU A 11 25.37 32.05 16.47
N LEU A 12 25.80 31.57 15.31
CA LEU A 12 24.91 30.94 14.34
C LEU A 12 24.70 29.47 14.79
N SER A 13 23.74 29.27 15.69
CA SER A 13 23.26 27.92 16.03
C SER A 13 22.58 27.33 14.81
N MET A 14 23.22 26.34 14.18
CA MET A 14 22.56 25.46 13.23
C MET A 14 21.53 24.63 13.99
N MET A 15 20.30 25.14 14.02
CA MET A 15 19.13 24.41 14.45
C MET A 15 18.86 23.36 13.37
N GLY A 16 19.48 22.19 13.52
CA GLY A 16 19.14 21.01 12.73
C GLY A 16 17.67 20.72 12.97
N CYS A 17 16.84 21.05 11.98
CA CYS A 17 15.48 20.58 11.91
C CYS A 17 15.62 19.08 11.65
N SER A 18 15.65 18.29 12.73
CA SER A 18 15.38 16.87 12.65
C SER A 18 13.98 16.75 12.08
N LEU A 19 13.88 16.54 10.77
CA LEU A 19 12.71 15.93 10.16
C LEU A 19 12.58 14.56 10.82
N SER A 20 11.86 14.51 11.95
CA SER A 20 11.14 13.30 12.30
C SER A 20 10.19 13.08 11.13
N LEU A 21 10.63 12.32 10.12
CA LEU A 21 9.70 11.46 9.43
C LEU A 21 9.03 10.67 10.55
N ALA A 22 7.74 10.92 10.77
CA ALA A 22 6.93 9.95 11.45
C ALA A 22 7.10 8.68 10.62
N ALA A 23 7.92 7.75 11.11
CA ALA A 23 7.83 6.38 10.68
C ALA A 23 6.38 6.01 10.96
N SER A 24 5.59 5.80 9.91
CA SER A 24 4.31 5.12 10.05
C SER A 24 4.64 3.84 10.81
N ASP A 25 4.16 3.73 12.05
CA ASP A 25 4.35 2.54 12.85
C ASP A 25 3.95 1.36 11.97
N SER A 26 4.89 0.43 11.81
CA SER A 26 4.80 -0.72 10.92
C SER A 26 3.78 -1.71 11.47
N VAL A 27 2.50 -1.38 11.32
CA VAL A 27 1.39 -2.23 11.72
C VAL A 27 0.87 -2.91 10.46
N ASP A 28 0.85 -4.24 10.51
CA ASP A 28 0.10 -5.04 9.55
C ASP A 28 -1.36 -4.58 9.60
N ALA A 29 -1.82 -3.95 8.52
CA ALA A 29 -3.17 -3.41 8.45
C ALA A 29 -4.04 -4.29 7.57
N THR A 30 -5.21 -4.69 8.07
CA THR A 30 -6.19 -5.49 7.34
C THR A 30 -7.38 -4.63 6.93
N PHE A 31 -7.86 -4.88 5.72
CA PHE A 31 -8.96 -4.15 5.11
C PHE A 31 -9.92 -5.12 4.39
N GLU A 32 -11.20 -4.73 4.32
CA GLU A 32 -12.28 -5.53 3.75
C GLU A 32 -13.18 -4.68 2.83
N ARG A 33 -13.70 -5.30 1.77
CA ARG A 33 -14.66 -4.72 0.84
C ARG A 33 -15.77 -5.74 0.61
N ASP A 34 -17.04 -5.32 0.69
CA ASP A 34 -18.20 -6.23 0.54
C ASP A 34 -18.95 -6.08 -0.80
N ASP A 35 -18.73 -4.98 -1.53
CA ASP A 35 -19.41 -4.65 -2.80
C ASP A 35 -18.37 -4.22 -3.86
N PRO A 36 -18.55 -4.58 -5.16
CA PRO A 36 -19.56 -5.49 -5.73
C PRO A 36 -19.33 -6.97 -5.41
N SER A 37 -18.20 -7.31 -4.82
CA SER A 37 -17.87 -8.64 -4.32
C SER A 37 -17.03 -8.56 -3.04
N ASN A 38 -17.01 -9.66 -2.28
CA ASN A 38 -16.17 -9.73 -1.09
C ASN A 38 -14.69 -9.76 -1.46
N ALA A 39 -13.89 -8.93 -0.81
CA ALA A 39 -12.44 -8.92 -0.92
C ALA A 39 -11.77 -8.52 0.39
N THR A 40 -10.58 -9.05 0.63
CA THR A 40 -9.70 -8.65 1.72
C THR A 40 -8.37 -8.15 1.16
N MET A 41 -7.76 -7.22 1.90
CA MET A 41 -6.43 -6.71 1.61
C MET A 41 -5.61 -6.61 2.89
N THR A 42 -4.33 -6.97 2.84
CA THR A 42 -3.37 -6.69 3.92
C THR A 42 -2.24 -5.80 3.44
N LEU A 43 -1.80 -4.88 4.29
CA LEU A 43 -0.57 -4.09 4.10
C LEU A 43 0.45 -4.50 5.16
N THR A 44 1.61 -4.96 4.72
CA THR A 44 2.76 -5.31 5.58
C THR A 44 3.95 -4.45 5.18
N ALA A 45 4.59 -3.80 6.17
CA ALA A 45 5.77 -2.99 5.91
C ALA A 45 7.00 -3.88 5.63
N GLU A 46 7.70 -3.60 4.53
CA GLU A 46 8.94 -4.26 4.09
C GLU A 46 10.06 -3.23 3.92
N GLY A 47 10.59 -2.72 5.03
CA GLY A 47 11.63 -1.68 5.01
C GLY A 47 11.08 -0.35 4.50
N GLU A 48 11.51 0.08 3.31
CA GLU A 48 11.05 1.32 2.65
C GLU A 48 9.86 1.09 1.70
N ALA A 49 9.41 -0.17 1.57
CA ALA A 49 8.28 -0.54 0.72
C ALA A 49 7.16 -1.17 1.55
N TRP A 50 6.00 -1.32 0.91
CA TRP A 50 4.86 -2.04 1.43
C TRP A 50 4.58 -3.24 0.55
N ARG A 51 4.37 -4.40 1.17
CA ARG A 51 3.72 -5.53 0.54
C ARG A 51 2.22 -5.39 0.70
N VAL A 52 1.51 -5.56 -0.40
CA VAL A 52 0.06 -5.56 -0.49
C VAL A 52 -0.38 -6.94 -0.95
N VAL A 53 -1.26 -7.58 -0.19
CA VAL A 53 -1.84 -8.87 -0.57
C VAL A 53 -3.33 -8.68 -0.75
N PHE A 54 -3.86 -9.12 -1.89
CA PHE A 54 -5.29 -9.08 -2.21
C PHE A 54 -5.85 -10.49 -2.28
N ARG A 55 -7.07 -10.65 -1.76
CA ARG A 55 -7.90 -11.84 -1.94
C ARG A 55 -9.31 -11.40 -2.30
N ALA A 56 -9.78 -11.70 -3.50
CA ALA A 56 -11.07 -11.23 -3.99
C ALA A 56 -11.92 -12.34 -4.61
N GLY A 57 -13.24 -12.21 -4.50
CA GLY A 57 -14.21 -13.10 -5.12
C GLY A 57 -14.76 -12.57 -6.44
N GLY A 58 -15.27 -13.48 -7.28
CA GLY A 58 -15.93 -13.14 -8.54
C GLY A 58 -17.28 -12.43 -8.38
N ILE A 59 -17.73 -11.78 -9.45
CA ILE A 59 -19.03 -11.09 -9.53
C ILE A 59 -20.04 -11.93 -10.34
N PRO A 60 -21.28 -12.15 -9.86
CA PRO A 60 -21.80 -11.75 -8.55
C PRO A 60 -21.29 -12.65 -7.41
N ASN A 61 -21.28 -12.13 -6.18
CA ASN A 61 -20.91 -12.87 -4.97
C ASN A 61 -21.56 -14.27 -4.92
N GLY A 62 -20.74 -15.31 -5.05
CA GLY A 62 -21.12 -16.70 -4.80
C GLY A 62 -21.22 -17.02 -3.30
N ALA A 63 -21.66 -18.23 -2.95
CA ALA A 63 -22.00 -18.61 -1.57
C ALA A 63 -20.87 -18.51 -0.53
N ALA A 64 -19.60 -18.33 -0.93
CA ALA A 64 -18.48 -17.84 -0.12
C ALA A 64 -17.15 -18.24 -0.77
N THR A 65 -16.44 -17.34 -1.45
CA THR A 65 -14.99 -17.52 -1.68
C THR A 65 -14.36 -16.22 -2.17
N ALA A 66 -13.71 -15.47 -1.28
CA ALA A 66 -12.77 -14.41 -1.67
C ALA A 66 -11.45 -15.01 -2.22
N ALA A 67 -11.55 -16.09 -2.97
CA ALA A 67 -10.45 -16.99 -3.33
C ALA A 67 -10.35 -17.20 -4.85
N ASP A 68 -11.16 -16.49 -5.63
CA ASP A 68 -11.12 -16.52 -7.10
C ASP A 68 -9.96 -15.68 -7.65
N CYS A 69 -9.37 -14.84 -6.80
CA CYS A 69 -8.28 -13.91 -7.09
C CYS A 69 -7.36 -13.85 -5.87
N GLU A 70 -6.07 -14.15 -6.06
CA GLU A 70 -5.01 -13.87 -5.09
C GLU A 70 -3.89 -13.13 -5.83
N LEU A 71 -3.48 -11.96 -5.33
CA LEU A 71 -2.42 -11.14 -5.93
C LEU A 71 -1.53 -10.56 -4.83
N GLU A 72 -0.23 -10.53 -5.08
CA GLU A 72 0.74 -9.85 -4.22
C GLU A 72 1.51 -8.79 -5.00
N ALA A 73 1.63 -7.61 -4.43
CA ALA A 73 2.35 -6.49 -5.02
C ALA A 73 3.23 -5.80 -3.99
N VAL A 74 4.34 -5.21 -4.43
CA VAL A 74 5.28 -4.49 -3.56
C VAL A 74 5.61 -3.14 -4.17
N GLY A 75 5.63 -2.10 -3.33
CA GLY A 75 6.08 -0.78 -3.78
C GLY A 75 6.26 0.24 -2.67
N PRO A 76 6.95 1.36 -2.97
CA PRO A 76 7.09 2.46 -2.02
C PRO A 76 5.78 3.22 -1.84
N GLN A 77 5.61 3.83 -0.67
CA GLN A 77 4.57 4.83 -0.42
C GLN A 77 5.13 6.23 -0.64
N ASP A 78 4.39 7.08 -1.35
CA ASP A 78 4.76 8.48 -1.54
C ASP A 78 4.29 9.39 -0.38
N LEU A 79 4.59 10.69 -0.51
CA LEU A 79 4.24 11.69 0.50
C LEU A 79 2.74 12.01 0.55
N ASP A 80 1.98 11.64 -0.48
CA ASP A 80 0.54 11.81 -0.55
C ASP A 80 -0.20 10.57 0.01
N GLY A 81 0.54 9.57 0.48
CA GLY A 81 0.00 8.35 1.09
C GLY A 81 -0.38 7.27 0.07
N VAL A 82 0.05 7.39 -1.18
CA VAL A 82 -0.24 6.41 -2.24
C VAL A 82 0.91 5.41 -2.37
N ILE A 83 0.58 4.13 -2.32
CA ILE A 83 1.51 3.04 -2.60
C ILE A 83 1.39 2.67 -4.08
N ALA A 84 2.49 2.79 -4.82
CA ALA A 84 2.58 2.33 -6.20
C ALA A 84 3.18 0.91 -6.22
N ALA A 85 2.33 -0.10 -6.01
CA ALA A 85 2.75 -1.49 -5.80
C ALA A 85 2.80 -2.27 -7.13
N GLN A 86 3.97 -2.76 -7.50
CA GLN A 86 4.13 -3.62 -8.68
C GLN A 86 3.89 -5.09 -8.30
N LEU A 87 3.15 -5.82 -9.13
CA LEU A 87 2.93 -7.27 -8.97
C LEU A 87 4.26 -8.02 -8.83
N VAL A 88 4.34 -8.91 -7.86
CA VAL A 88 5.53 -9.75 -7.59
C VAL A 88 5.18 -11.23 -7.59
N PRO A 89 6.14 -12.12 -7.87
CA PRO A 89 5.95 -13.56 -7.70
C PRO A 89 5.68 -13.91 -6.24
N PHE A 90 4.82 -14.91 -6.01
CA PHE A 90 4.46 -15.38 -4.68
C PHE A 90 4.02 -16.84 -4.67
N GLU A 91 4.13 -17.46 -3.50
CA GLU A 91 3.58 -18.80 -3.21
C GLU A 91 2.48 -18.64 -2.15
N GLY A 92 1.25 -18.50 -2.61
CA GLY A 92 0.06 -18.41 -1.76
C GLY A 92 -0.46 -19.79 -1.36
N GLU A 93 -1.42 -19.80 -0.45
CA GLU A 93 -2.09 -21.04 -0.03
C GLU A 93 -2.93 -21.65 -1.17
N LEU A 94 -3.48 -20.80 -2.05
CA LEU A 94 -4.43 -21.18 -3.08
C LEU A 94 -3.83 -21.11 -4.49
N TYR A 95 -2.94 -20.14 -4.72
CA TYR A 95 -2.32 -19.90 -6.01
C TYR A 95 -0.83 -19.64 -5.87
N THR A 96 -0.06 -20.02 -6.89
CA THR A 96 1.36 -19.69 -7.02
C THR A 96 1.54 -18.92 -8.31
N MET A 97 2.22 -17.77 -8.22
CA MET A 97 2.50 -16.92 -9.36
C MET A 97 4.01 -16.79 -9.53
N THR A 98 4.53 -17.18 -10.69
CA THR A 98 5.95 -17.01 -11.01
C THR A 98 6.21 -15.72 -11.77
N ALA A 99 7.47 -15.29 -11.81
CA ALA A 99 7.87 -14.15 -12.65
C ALA A 99 7.56 -14.37 -14.15
N ALA A 100 7.56 -15.62 -14.60
CA ALA A 100 7.22 -15.96 -15.98
C ALA A 100 5.72 -15.76 -16.27
N ASP A 101 4.85 -16.03 -15.30
CA ASP A 101 3.40 -15.83 -15.43
C ASP A 101 3.07 -14.34 -15.50
N ILE A 102 3.73 -13.52 -14.67
CA ILE A 102 3.59 -12.05 -14.66
C ILE A 102 4.12 -11.45 -15.97
N GLY A 103 5.25 -11.94 -16.45
CA GLY A 103 5.95 -11.41 -17.62
C GLY A 103 6.74 -10.13 -17.32
N ALA A 104 7.36 -9.57 -18.36
CA ALA A 104 8.25 -8.41 -18.23
C ALA A 104 7.52 -7.10 -17.86
N ASP A 105 6.25 -6.99 -18.25
CA ASP A 105 5.42 -5.81 -18.03
C ASP A 105 4.45 -6.08 -16.86
N ALA A 106 5.01 -6.13 -15.65
CA ALA A 106 4.24 -6.35 -14.43
C ALA A 106 3.35 -5.12 -14.13
N PRO A 107 2.01 -5.30 -14.01
CA PRO A 107 1.11 -4.21 -13.68
C PRO A 107 1.43 -3.57 -12.33
N VAL A 108 1.08 -2.29 -12.21
CA VAL A 108 1.18 -1.52 -10.98
C VAL A 108 -0.23 -1.23 -10.48
N ILE A 109 -0.47 -1.54 -9.21
CA ILE A 109 -1.70 -1.28 -8.49
C ILE A 109 -1.44 -0.05 -7.60
N GLN A 110 -2.34 0.93 -7.64
CA GLN A 110 -2.26 2.09 -6.75
C GLN A 110 -3.14 1.86 -5.53
N VAL A 111 -2.58 2.08 -4.34
CA VAL A 111 -3.31 1.97 -3.07
C VAL A 111 -3.18 3.28 -2.32
N ALA A 112 -4.23 4.09 -2.35
CA ALA A 112 -4.30 5.34 -1.59
C ALA A 112 -4.73 5.04 -0.15
N VAL A 113 -3.85 5.30 0.82
CA VAL A 113 -4.09 4.96 2.22
C VAL A 113 -4.68 6.14 2.97
N GLY A 114 -5.87 5.95 3.55
CA GLY A 114 -6.54 6.90 4.43
C GLY A 114 -6.70 6.38 5.87
N PRO A 115 -7.22 7.22 6.78
CA PRO A 115 -7.47 6.83 8.16
C PRO A 115 -8.49 5.69 8.26
N GLU A 116 -9.61 5.82 7.55
CA GLU A 116 -10.75 4.88 7.62
C GLU A 116 -10.58 3.62 6.76
N GLY A 117 -9.63 3.63 5.81
CA GLY A 117 -9.53 2.57 4.82
C GLY A 117 -8.55 2.90 3.70
N VAL A 118 -8.62 2.14 2.61
CA VAL A 118 -7.86 2.39 1.39
C VAL A 118 -8.76 2.49 0.18
N PHE A 119 -8.29 3.23 -0.84
CA PHE A 119 -8.87 3.17 -2.17
C PHE A 119 -7.86 2.52 -3.12
N VAL A 120 -8.29 1.45 -3.78
CA VAL A 120 -7.48 0.66 -4.71
C VAL A 120 -7.88 1.03 -6.13
N THR A 121 -6.91 1.36 -6.97
CA THR A 121 -7.09 1.53 -8.41
C THR A 121 -6.29 0.45 -9.12
N ASP A 122 -7.01 -0.44 -9.78
CA ASP A 122 -6.42 -1.51 -10.57
C ASP A 122 -6.20 -1.05 -12.02
N ALA A 123 -5.00 -1.25 -12.55
CA ALA A 123 -4.65 -0.95 -13.94
C ALA A 123 -4.70 -2.21 -14.82
N GLY A 124 -5.63 -3.14 -14.53
CA GLY A 124 -5.84 -4.38 -15.27
C GLY A 124 -5.08 -5.60 -14.74
N ALA A 125 -4.61 -5.56 -13.49
CA ALA A 125 -4.03 -6.72 -12.82
C ALA A 125 -5.08 -7.82 -12.62
N ALA A 126 -6.25 -7.48 -12.09
CA ALA A 126 -7.33 -8.45 -11.86
C ALA A 126 -7.85 -9.01 -13.19
N ASP A 127 -8.07 -8.17 -14.19
CA ASP A 127 -8.50 -8.62 -15.53
C ASP A 127 -7.55 -9.66 -16.16
N ARG A 128 -6.26 -9.54 -15.87
CA ARG A 128 -5.23 -10.41 -16.46
C ARG A 128 -4.99 -11.68 -15.66
N PHE A 129 -5.02 -11.59 -14.33
CA PHE A 129 -4.55 -12.65 -13.45
C PHE A 129 -5.65 -13.29 -12.59
N CYS A 130 -6.82 -12.68 -12.53
CA CYS A 130 -7.94 -13.17 -11.73
C CYS A 130 -9.06 -13.75 -12.60
N GLY A 131 -9.68 -14.81 -12.10
CA GLY A 131 -10.75 -15.53 -12.80
C GLY A 131 -12.14 -14.97 -12.50
N LEU A 132 -13.14 -15.44 -13.25
CA LEU A 132 -14.57 -15.31 -12.91
C LEU A 132 -15.09 -13.88 -12.72
N GLY A 133 -14.47 -12.90 -13.37
CA GLY A 133 -14.84 -11.49 -13.23
C GLY A 133 -14.55 -10.94 -11.83
N SER A 134 -13.58 -11.53 -11.13
CA SER A 134 -13.08 -10.98 -9.87
C SER A 134 -12.40 -9.65 -10.13
N ASP A 135 -12.58 -8.74 -9.18
CA ASP A 135 -12.02 -7.40 -9.23
C ASP A 135 -11.42 -7.06 -7.87
N ILE A 136 -10.38 -6.24 -7.86
CA ILE A 136 -9.75 -5.70 -6.65
C ILE A 136 -9.96 -4.19 -6.51
N GLU A 137 -10.50 -3.51 -7.52
CA GLU A 137 -10.76 -2.08 -7.50
C GLU A 137 -11.77 -1.69 -6.41
N GLY A 138 -11.61 -0.48 -5.89
CA GLY A 138 -12.58 0.16 -5.03
C GLY A 138 -12.09 0.42 -3.61
N PHE A 139 -13.05 0.72 -2.74
CA PHE A 139 -12.76 1.12 -1.37
C PHE A 139 -12.81 -0.07 -0.40
N TYR A 140 -11.78 -0.21 0.43
CA TYR A 140 -11.70 -1.22 1.48
C TYR A 140 -11.69 -0.52 2.85
N LEU A 141 -12.60 -0.93 3.72
CA LEU A 141 -12.70 -0.48 5.10
C LEU A 141 -11.61 -1.13 5.95
N ARG A 142 -10.98 -0.37 6.84
CA ARG A 142 -10.01 -0.90 7.80
C ARG A 142 -10.72 -1.76 8.86
N THR A 143 -10.26 -3.00 9.08
CA THR A 143 -10.83 -3.95 10.05
C THR A 143 -9.82 -4.48 11.07
N GLY A 144 -8.51 -4.34 10.82
CA GLY A 144 -7.41 -4.66 11.74
C GLY A 144 -6.81 -3.42 12.45
N ALA A 145 -6.14 -3.65 13.58
CA ALA A 145 -5.90 -2.64 14.63
C ALA A 145 -5.14 -1.38 14.18
N ILE A 146 -5.68 -0.24 14.62
CA ILE A 146 -4.92 0.94 14.97
C ILE A 146 -4.52 0.70 16.44
N ASP A 147 -3.28 0.28 16.70
CA ASP A 147 -2.72 0.28 18.06
C ASP A 147 -2.02 1.63 18.33
#